data_AF-A0A426QY18-F1
#
_entry.id   AF-A0A426QY18-F1
#
_cell.length_a   1.000
_cell.length_b   1.000
_cell.length_c   1.000
_cell.angle_alpha   90.00
_cell.angle_beta   90.00
_cell.angle_gamma   90.00
#
_symmetry.space_group_name_H-M   'P 1'
#
loop_
_entity.id
_entity.type
_entity.pdbx_description
1 polymer ?
#
loop_
_entity_poly.entity_id
_entity_poly.type
_entity_poly.pdbx_seq_one_letter_code
_entity_poly.pdbx_strand_id
1 'polypeptide(L)'
;GKVCDDPIADRMLQRIAADENLHMMFYRNISAAALDIAPDQTLDAVCDIVMNFQMPGAGMPNFRRNGVLMAKHGIYDLRQHLEEVVWPVLRKWKIFEREDFTGRGETRREELAAFLEDLEKQATKFEEMRDRSLARDAAKAAKQAS
;
A
#
# COMPACT_ATOMS: atom_id res chain seq x y z
N GLY A 1 12.01 14.54 -1.75
CA GLY A 1 11.38 13.58 -0.85
C GLY A 1 11.84 13.89 0.56
N LYS A 2 10.93 14.03 1.52
CA LYS A 2 11.19 14.54 2.88
C LYS A 2 12.37 13.91 3.65
N VAL A 3 12.90 12.78 3.18
CA VAL A 3 14.04 12.03 3.77
C VAL A 3 15.37 12.32 3.05
N CYS A 4 15.32 12.82 1.82
CA CYS A 4 16.48 13.17 1.02
C CYS A 4 16.89 14.58 1.43
N ASP A 5 17.86 14.71 2.32
CA ASP A 5 18.41 16.00 2.78
C ASP A 5 19.26 16.67 1.67
N ASP A 6 18.71 16.70 0.44
CA ASP A 6 19.32 17.21 -0.78
C ASP A 6 18.24 17.98 -1.60
N PRO A 7 18.41 19.30 -1.78
CA PRO A 7 17.40 20.13 -2.44
C PRO A 7 17.24 19.85 -3.95
N ILE A 8 18.24 19.27 -4.62
CA ILE A 8 18.13 18.87 -6.04
C ILE A 8 17.32 17.59 -6.15
N ALA A 9 17.66 16.59 -5.35
CA ALA A 9 16.92 15.33 -5.31
C ALA A 9 15.46 15.56 -4.89
N ASP A 10 15.22 16.50 -3.97
CA ASP A 10 13.88 16.88 -3.56
C ASP A 10 13.01 17.40 -4.69
N ARG A 11 13.54 18.34 -5.48
CA ARG A 11 12.85 18.89 -6.65
C ARG A 11 12.59 17.81 -7.71
N MET A 12 13.55 16.91 -7.94
CA MET A 12 13.37 15.81 -8.89
C MET A 12 12.26 14.86 -8.44
N LEU A 13 12.28 14.43 -7.18
CA LEU A 13 11.28 13.52 -6.63
C LEU A 13 9.88 14.15 -6.57
N GLN A 14 9.77 15.46 -6.34
CA GLN A 14 8.49 16.16 -6.41
C GLN A 14 7.86 16.11 -7.80
N ARG A 15 8.67 16.23 -8.85
CA ARG A 15 8.18 16.12 -10.24
C ARG A 15 7.68 14.71 -10.54
N ILE A 16 8.46 13.70 -10.16
CA ILE A 16 8.06 12.29 -10.30
C ILE A 16 6.74 12.04 -9.55
N ALA A 17 6.63 12.48 -8.31
CA ALA A 17 5.42 12.31 -7.51
C ALA A 17 4.19 13.00 -8.14
N ALA A 18 4.38 14.16 -8.77
CA ALA A 18 3.31 14.85 -9.49
C ALA A 18 2.80 14.03 -10.69
N ASP A 19 3.73 13.48 -11.47
CA ASP A 19 3.40 12.64 -12.63
C ASP A 19 2.71 11.33 -12.20
N GLU A 20 3.23 10.66 -11.17
CA GLU A 20 2.62 9.43 -10.65
C GLU A 20 1.22 9.65 -10.07
N ASN A 21 0.94 10.84 -9.50
CA ASN A 21 -0.41 11.18 -9.07
C ASN A 21 -1.38 11.31 -10.26
N LEU A 22 -0.93 11.86 -11.40
CA LEU A 22 -1.73 11.89 -12.63
C LEU A 22 -2.00 10.48 -13.15
N HIS A 23 -0.98 9.61 -13.16
CA HIS A 23 -1.15 8.20 -13.55
C HIS A 23 -2.15 7.48 -12.64
N MET A 24 -2.01 7.63 -11.33
CA MET A 24 -2.92 7.04 -10.35
C MET A 24 -4.36 7.47 -10.60
N MET A 25 -4.60 8.78 -10.79
CA MET A 25 -5.94 9.29 -11.08
C MET A 25 -6.51 8.74 -12.39
N PHE A 26 -5.70 8.65 -13.43
CA PHE A 26 -6.10 8.11 -14.73
C PHE A 26 -6.57 6.65 -14.61
N TYR A 27 -5.73 5.75 -14.08
CA TYR A 27 -6.08 4.34 -13.95
C TYR A 27 -7.25 4.13 -12.99
N ARG A 28 -7.28 4.86 -11.86
CA ARG A 28 -8.38 4.78 -10.90
C ARG A 28 -9.72 5.17 -11.52
N ASN A 29 -9.75 6.18 -12.39
CA ASN A 29 -10.98 6.62 -13.05
C ASN A 29 -11.43 5.63 -14.13
N ILE A 30 -10.50 4.98 -14.83
CA ILE A 30 -10.83 3.90 -15.79
C ILE A 30 -11.46 2.71 -15.07
N SER A 31 -10.87 2.25 -13.96
CA SER A 31 -11.42 1.16 -13.17
C SER A 31 -12.79 1.50 -12.56
N ALA A 32 -13.00 2.77 -12.19
CA ALA A 32 -14.32 3.23 -11.75
C ALA A 32 -15.37 3.08 -12.86
N ALA A 33 -15.05 3.51 -14.09
CA ALA A 33 -15.96 3.33 -15.24
C ALA A 33 -16.18 1.84 -15.58
N ALA A 34 -15.16 1.00 -15.40
CA ALA A 34 -15.30 -0.45 -15.59
C ALA A 34 -16.27 -1.08 -14.57
N LEU A 35 -16.20 -0.66 -13.29
CA LEU A 35 -17.16 -1.10 -12.26
C LEU A 35 -18.61 -0.73 -12.63
N ASP A 36 -18.83 0.41 -13.27
CA ASP A 36 -20.18 0.84 -13.68
C ASP A 36 -20.71 0.06 -14.90
N ILE A 37 -19.85 -0.60 -15.67
CA ILE A 37 -20.22 -1.40 -16.85
C ILE A 37 -20.34 -2.89 -16.50
N ALA A 38 -19.39 -3.41 -15.74
CA ALA A 38 -19.26 -4.82 -15.41
C ALA A 38 -18.79 -4.97 -13.94
N PRO A 39 -19.69 -4.75 -12.96
CA PRO A 39 -19.32 -4.64 -11.55
C PRO A 39 -18.67 -5.91 -11.01
N ASP A 40 -19.31 -7.07 -11.15
CA ASP A 40 -18.77 -8.34 -10.66
C ASP A 40 -17.42 -8.70 -11.30
N GLN A 41 -17.29 -8.57 -12.62
CA GLN A 41 -16.04 -8.89 -13.32
C GLN A 41 -14.91 -7.96 -12.91
N THR A 42 -15.21 -6.67 -12.74
CA THR A 42 -14.20 -5.69 -12.34
C THR A 42 -13.81 -5.89 -10.88
N LEU A 43 -14.75 -6.23 -10.00
CA LEU A 43 -14.47 -6.59 -8.61
C LEU A 43 -13.56 -7.83 -8.54
N ASP A 44 -13.85 -8.88 -9.30
CA ASP A 44 -13.01 -10.08 -9.37
C ASP A 44 -11.55 -9.72 -9.70
N ALA A 45 -11.34 -8.90 -10.72
CA ALA A 45 -10.00 -8.45 -11.11
C ALA A 45 -9.32 -7.57 -10.05
N VAL A 46 -10.06 -6.69 -9.39
CA VAL A 46 -9.53 -5.88 -8.28
C VAL A 46 -9.07 -6.79 -7.13
N CYS A 47 -9.89 -7.77 -6.74
CA CYS A 47 -9.55 -8.70 -5.67
C CYS A 47 -8.33 -9.54 -6.04
N ASP A 48 -8.22 -10.02 -7.28
CA ASP A 48 -7.06 -10.78 -7.74
C ASP A 48 -5.76 -9.97 -7.59
N ILE A 49 -5.78 -8.69 -7.96
CA ILE A 49 -4.60 -7.83 -7.84
C ILE A 49 -4.28 -7.49 -6.38
N VAL A 50 -5.28 -7.12 -5.57
CA VAL A 50 -5.08 -6.75 -4.16
C VAL A 50 -4.57 -7.94 -3.34
N MET A 51 -5.16 -9.12 -3.52
CA MET A 51 -4.82 -10.31 -2.73
C MET A 51 -3.50 -10.95 -3.14
N ASN A 52 -3.02 -10.70 -4.35
CA ASN A 52 -1.77 -11.27 -4.88
C ASN A 52 -0.69 -10.22 -5.15
N PHE A 53 -0.84 -9.01 -4.58
CA PHE A 53 0.07 -7.91 -4.86
C PHE A 53 1.52 -8.27 -4.49
N GLN A 54 2.43 -8.03 -5.43
CA GLN A 54 3.87 -8.14 -5.21
C GLN A 54 4.53 -6.82 -5.60
N MET A 55 5.51 -6.40 -4.80
CA MET A 55 6.31 -5.23 -5.12
C MET A 55 6.98 -5.41 -6.49
N PRO A 56 6.92 -4.43 -7.40
CA PRO A 56 7.52 -4.54 -8.74
C PRO A 56 9.01 -4.91 -8.73
N GLY A 57 9.72 -4.54 -7.67
CA GLY A 57 11.14 -4.88 -7.48
C GLY A 57 11.41 -6.25 -6.87
N ALA A 58 10.40 -7.08 -6.58
CA ALA A 58 10.58 -8.36 -5.86
C ALA A 58 11.58 -9.32 -6.52
N GLY A 59 11.72 -9.26 -7.86
CA GLY A 59 12.70 -10.04 -8.62
C GLY A 59 14.13 -9.45 -8.65
N MET A 60 14.34 -8.24 -8.11
CA MET A 60 15.64 -7.57 -8.16
C MET A 60 16.60 -8.12 -7.09
N PRO A 61 17.91 -8.21 -7.38
CA PRO A 61 18.91 -8.55 -6.38
C PRO A 61 18.82 -7.65 -5.14
N ASN A 62 18.91 -8.25 -3.94
CA ASN A 62 18.85 -7.56 -2.65
C ASN A 62 17.53 -6.81 -2.35
N PHE A 63 16.46 -7.00 -3.13
CA PHE A 63 15.22 -6.24 -2.93
C PHE A 63 14.64 -6.42 -1.52
N ARG A 64 14.67 -7.64 -0.98
CA ARG A 64 14.21 -7.91 0.39
C ARG A 64 14.93 -7.05 1.43
N ARG A 65 16.26 -6.87 1.28
CA ARG A 65 17.05 -6.02 2.17
C ARG A 65 16.68 -4.55 1.99
N ASN A 66 16.51 -4.09 0.75
CA ASN A 66 16.13 -2.71 0.46
C ASN A 66 14.72 -2.39 0.99
N GLY A 67 13.77 -3.32 0.87
CA GLY A 67 12.42 -3.17 1.43
C GLY A 67 12.44 -3.01 2.95
N VAL A 68 13.27 -3.77 3.67
CA VAL A 68 13.45 -3.60 5.12
C VAL A 68 14.01 -2.21 5.47
N LEU A 69 14.94 -1.69 4.66
CA LEU A 69 15.48 -0.34 4.86
C LEU A 69 14.41 0.74 4.61
N MET A 70 13.63 0.60 3.54
CA MET A 70 12.52 1.52 3.23
C MET A 70 11.52 1.57 4.39
N ALA A 71 11.10 0.42 4.91
CA ALA A 71 10.19 0.35 6.03
C ALA A 71 10.79 0.92 7.32
N LYS A 72 12.08 0.64 7.61
CA LYS A 72 12.78 1.18 8.79
C LYS A 72 12.83 2.72 8.76
N HIS A 73 12.95 3.30 7.57
CA HIS A 73 13.01 4.75 7.38
C HIS A 73 11.65 5.40 7.07
N GLY A 74 10.54 4.65 7.18
CA GLY A 74 9.19 5.16 6.95
C GLY A 74 8.94 5.65 5.51
N ILE A 75 9.67 5.09 4.53
CA ILE A 75 9.51 5.43 3.11
C ILE A 75 8.32 4.68 2.52
N TYR A 76 8.23 3.38 2.82
CA TYR A 76 7.11 2.53 2.42
C TYR A 76 7.12 1.26 3.26
N ASP A 77 5.96 0.91 3.82
CA ASP A 77 5.73 -0.35 4.52
C ASP A 77 4.29 -0.85 4.33
N LEU A 78 3.95 -1.93 5.02
CA LEU A 78 2.64 -2.57 4.89
C LEU A 78 1.49 -1.69 5.38
N ARG A 79 1.70 -0.91 6.45
CA ARG A 79 0.71 0.03 6.99
C ARG A 79 0.44 1.13 5.96
N GLN A 80 1.50 1.73 5.42
CA GLN A 80 1.39 2.77 4.41
C GLN A 80 0.73 2.23 3.13
N HIS A 81 1.06 1.00 2.70
CA HIS A 81 0.37 0.39 1.57
C HIS A 81 -1.14 0.27 1.81
N LEU A 82 -1.54 -0.22 2.98
CA LEU A 82 -2.95 -0.41 3.30
C LEU A 82 -3.70 0.92 3.39
N GLU A 83 -3.17 1.90 4.12
CA GLU A 83 -3.87 3.16 4.41
C GLU A 83 -3.74 4.24 3.34
N GLU A 84 -2.61 4.30 2.65
CA GLU A 84 -2.33 5.34 1.66
C GLU A 84 -2.60 4.87 0.22
N VAL A 85 -2.63 3.56 -0.04
CA VAL A 85 -2.84 2.99 -1.39
C VAL A 85 -4.15 2.22 -1.49
N VAL A 86 -4.33 1.16 -0.70
CA VAL A 86 -5.46 0.22 -0.88
C VAL A 86 -6.78 0.86 -0.44
N TRP A 87 -6.90 1.27 0.82
CA TRP A 87 -8.15 1.84 1.34
C TRP A 87 -8.63 3.08 0.57
N PRO A 88 -7.78 4.07 0.23
CA PRO A 88 -8.23 5.25 -0.50
C PRO A 88 -8.84 4.90 -1.87
N VAL A 89 -8.28 3.91 -2.56
CA VAL A 89 -8.79 3.46 -3.86
C VAL A 89 -10.12 2.71 -3.69
N LEU A 90 -10.21 1.75 -2.76
CA LEU A 90 -11.44 1.00 -2.50
C LEU A 90 -12.59 1.92 -2.04
N ARG A 91 -12.29 2.93 -1.21
CA ARG A 91 -13.26 3.97 -0.80
C ARG A 91 -13.70 4.82 -1.98
N LYS A 92 -12.77 5.22 -2.86
CA LYS A 92 -13.12 6.02 -4.05
C LYS A 92 -14.06 5.26 -4.98
N TRP A 93 -13.90 3.95 -5.11
CA TRP A 93 -14.78 3.08 -5.89
C TRP A 93 -16.03 2.60 -5.14
N LYS A 94 -16.13 2.92 -3.84
CA LYS A 94 -17.25 2.55 -2.98
C LYS A 94 -17.53 1.04 -2.93
N ILE A 95 -16.48 0.22 -2.99
CA ILE A 95 -16.60 -1.25 -3.10
C ILE A 95 -17.54 -1.85 -2.05
N PHE A 96 -17.48 -1.37 -0.81
CA PHE A 96 -18.31 -1.88 0.29
C PHE A 96 -19.69 -1.22 0.42
N GLU A 97 -19.99 -0.21 -0.41
CA GLU A 97 -21.26 0.52 -0.40
C GLU A 97 -22.08 0.26 -1.68
N ARG A 98 -21.50 -0.43 -2.67
CA ARG A 98 -22.17 -0.79 -3.92
C ARG A 98 -23.27 -1.83 -3.68
N GLU A 99 -24.39 -1.68 -4.38
CA GLU A 99 -25.56 -2.57 -4.32
C GLU A 99 -25.82 -3.27 -5.66
N ASP A 100 -24.89 -3.14 -6.61
CA ASP A 100 -25.02 -3.62 -7.99
C ASP A 100 -24.20 -4.89 -8.28
N PHE A 101 -23.71 -5.56 -7.23
CA PHE A 101 -23.07 -6.87 -7.35
C PHE A 101 -24.11 -7.99 -7.34
N THR A 102 -23.85 -9.05 -8.11
CA THR A 102 -24.62 -10.30 -7.98
C THR A 102 -24.13 -11.10 -6.78
N GLY A 103 -24.80 -12.22 -6.46
CA GLY A 103 -24.37 -13.11 -5.37
C GLY A 103 -22.91 -13.57 -5.49
N ARG A 104 -22.36 -13.70 -6.71
CA ARG A 104 -20.93 -14.00 -6.90
C ARG A 104 -20.04 -12.83 -6.45
N GLY A 105 -20.38 -11.62 -6.89
CA GLY A 105 -19.67 -10.41 -6.48
C GLY A 105 -19.75 -10.17 -4.97
N GLU A 106 -20.89 -10.48 -4.33
CA GLU A 106 -21.02 -10.42 -2.87
C GLU A 106 -20.03 -11.36 -2.16
N THR A 107 -19.97 -12.63 -2.59
CA THR A 107 -18.99 -13.58 -2.04
C THR A 107 -17.56 -13.07 -2.23
N ARG A 108 -17.23 -12.53 -3.41
CA ARG A 108 -15.89 -11.98 -3.67
C ARG A 108 -15.59 -10.75 -2.79
N ARG A 109 -16.60 -9.92 -2.52
CA ARG A 109 -16.49 -8.76 -1.63
C ARG A 109 -16.24 -9.19 -0.18
N GLU A 110 -16.90 -10.23 0.29
CA GLU A 110 -16.66 -10.81 1.62
C GLU A 110 -15.24 -11.37 1.74
N GLU A 111 -14.75 -12.08 0.72
CA GLU A 111 -13.36 -12.55 0.67
C GLU A 111 -12.34 -11.40 0.73
N LEU A 112 -12.60 -10.31 -0.02
CA LEU A 112 -11.78 -9.11 0.05
C LEU A 112 -11.81 -8.47 1.44
N ALA A 113 -12.98 -8.38 2.07
CA ALA A 113 -13.11 -7.84 3.43
C ALA A 113 -12.28 -8.66 4.43
N ALA A 114 -12.41 -9.98 4.41
CA ALA A 114 -11.66 -10.88 5.28
C ALA A 114 -10.14 -10.76 5.04
N PHE A 115 -9.71 -10.62 3.79
CA PHE A 115 -8.30 -10.40 3.47
C PHE A 115 -7.79 -9.06 4.02
N LEU A 116 -8.55 -7.97 3.88
CA LEU A 116 -8.15 -6.66 4.39
C LEU A 116 -8.07 -6.64 5.92
N GLU A 117 -8.96 -7.36 6.62
CA GLU A 117 -8.87 -7.53 8.07
C GLU A 117 -7.61 -8.29 8.51
N ASP A 118 -7.21 -9.33 7.77
CA ASP A 118 -5.95 -10.02 8.07
C ASP A 118 -4.74 -9.13 7.75
N LEU A 119 -4.78 -8.41 6.63
CA LEU A 119 -3.73 -7.47 6.23
C LEU A 119 -3.53 -6.36 7.27
N GLU A 120 -4.63 -5.85 7.85
CA GLU A 120 -4.61 -4.90 8.97
C GLU A 120 -3.90 -5.49 10.21
N LYS A 121 -4.21 -6.74 10.59
CA LYS A 121 -3.53 -7.44 11.69
C LYS A 121 -2.04 -7.63 11.40
N GLN A 122 -1.69 -7.94 10.15
CA GLN A 122 -0.30 -8.07 9.72
C GLN A 122 0.44 -6.73 9.78
N ALA A 123 -0.18 -5.64 9.33
CA ALA A 123 0.36 -4.29 9.40
C ALA A 123 0.67 -3.88 10.85
N THR A 124 -0.30 -4.05 11.76
CA THR A 124 -0.09 -3.76 13.20
C THR A 124 1.07 -4.55 13.79
N LYS A 125 1.13 -5.86 13.55
CA LYS A 125 2.27 -6.69 14.03
C LYS A 125 3.60 -6.21 13.46
N PHE A 126 3.63 -5.79 12.20
CA PHE A 126 4.82 -5.28 11.54
C PHE A 126 5.30 -3.97 12.19
N GLU A 127 4.40 -3.03 12.46
CA GLU A 127 4.71 -1.77 13.13
C GLU A 127 5.26 -2.00 14.54
N GLU A 128 4.61 -2.86 15.33
CA GLU A 128 5.10 -3.22 16.67
C GLU A 128 6.51 -3.84 16.64
N MET A 129 6.82 -4.63 15.61
CA MET A 129 8.16 -5.19 15.42
C MET A 129 9.18 -4.12 15.03
N ARG A 130 8.81 -3.21 14.12
CA ARG A 130 9.65 -2.08 13.71
C ARG A 130 9.99 -1.19 14.89
N ASP A 131 8.99 -0.79 15.66
CA ASP A 131 9.14 0.15 16.77
C ASP A 131 9.98 -0.45 17.91
N ARG A 132 9.79 -1.75 18.22
CA ARG A 132 10.67 -2.48 19.13
C ARG A 132 12.12 -2.49 18.66
N SER A 133 12.35 -2.66 17.35
CA SER A 133 13.70 -2.65 16.79
C SER A 133 14.34 -1.26 16.90
N LEU A 134 13.59 -0.19 16.58
CA LEU A 134 14.04 1.19 16.70
C LEU A 134 14.36 1.57 18.16
N ALA A 135 13.51 1.19 19.11
CA ALA A 135 13.74 1.43 20.54
C ALA A 135 15.01 0.72 21.04
N ARG A 136 15.26 -0.51 20.58
CA ARG A 136 16.49 -1.25 20.91
C ARG A 136 17.74 -0.58 20.34
N ASP A 137 17.68 -0.12 19.09
CA ASP A 137 18.80 0.58 18.45
C ASP A 137 19.11 1.90 19.19
N ALA A 138 18.08 2.66 19.57
CA ALA A 138 18.22 3.89 20.36
C ALA A 138 18.83 3.63 21.75
N ALA A 139 18.39 2.58 22.45
CA ALA A 139 18.93 2.21 23.76
C ALA A 139 20.42 1.80 23.70
N LYS A 140 20.84 1.15 22.60
CA LYS A 140 22.25 0.82 22.38
C LYS A 140 23.09 2.07 22.10
N ALA A 141 22.60 2.98 21.26
CA ALA A 141 23.28 4.24 20.98
C ALA A 141 23.48 5.09 22.24
N ALA A 142 22.44 5.18 23.09
CA ALA A 142 22.51 5.90 24.36
C ALA A 142 23.56 5.31 25.32
N LYS A 143 23.70 3.98 25.38
CA LYS A 143 24.72 3.31 26.21
C LYS A 143 26.15 3.49 25.70
N GLN A 144 26.35 3.69 24.40
CA GLN A 144 27.67 3.94 23.82
C GLN A 144 28.11 5.41 23.94
N ALA A 145 27.14 6.32 24.12
CA ALA A 145 27.38 7.74 24.31
C ALA A 145 27.59 8.15 25.78
N SER A 146 27.36 7.22 26.73
CA SER A 146 27.62 7.36 28.17
C SER A 146 28.95 6.72 28.56
#